data_AF-A0A1C2HQ76-F1
#
_entry.id   AF-A0A1C2HQ76-F1
#
_cell.length_a   1.000
_cell.length_b   1.000
_cell.length_c   1.000
_cell.angle_alpha   90.00
_cell.angle_beta   90.00
_cell.angle_gamma   90.00
#
_symmetry.space_group_name_H-M   'P 1'
#
loop_
_entity.id
_entity.type
_entity.pdbx_description
1 polymer ?
#
loop_
_entity_poly.entity_id
_entity_poly.type
_entity_poly.pdbx_seq_one_letter_code
_entity_poly.pdbx_strand_id
1 'polypeptide(L)'
;MVSRLSDDERNAFLPALQDSGWRVLSEPDRLQKIWKFSGFADAWSFMSHAALCAEKMDHHPDWSNCYNTVDVTLSTHSCEGLSILDIELARAFDATPIPGKVIRPAGQAAAPDTQPGNSDAPDLSDDFLD
;
A
#
# COMPACT_ATOMS: atom_id res chain seq x y z
N MET A 1 19.91 -5.95 14.85
CA MET A 1 18.58 -5.70 15.46
C MET A 1 17.91 -4.66 14.59
N VAL A 2 16.75 -4.98 14.02
CA VAL A 2 15.98 -4.04 13.19
C VAL A 2 15.08 -3.23 14.12
N SER A 3 14.90 -1.95 13.83
CA SER A 3 14.09 -1.03 14.64
C SER A 3 12.77 -0.71 13.94
N ARG A 4 11.74 -0.41 14.73
CA ARG A 4 10.48 0.12 14.19
C ARG A 4 10.71 1.46 13.51
N LEU A 5 9.89 1.76 12.50
CA LEU A 5 9.85 3.08 11.89
C LEU A 5 9.50 4.15 12.94
N SER A 6 10.33 5.18 12.99
CA SER A 6 10.05 6.43 13.68
C SER A 6 8.92 7.21 13.00
N ASP A 7 8.37 8.21 13.68
CA ASP A 7 7.31 9.06 13.12
C ASP A 7 7.78 9.80 11.86
N ASP A 8 9.03 10.26 11.84
CA ASP A 8 9.62 10.93 10.67
C ASP A 8 9.72 9.98 9.47
N GLU A 9 10.17 8.73 9.68
CA GLU A 9 10.23 7.72 8.61
C GLU A 9 8.85 7.32 8.13
N ARG A 10 7.88 7.20 9.04
CA ARG A 10 6.47 6.94 8.68
C ARG A 10 5.92 8.04 7.79
N ASN A 11 6.10 9.29 8.20
CA ASN A 11 5.67 10.47 7.43
C ASN A 11 6.37 10.57 6.07
N ALA A 12 7.62 10.12 5.97
CA ALA A 12 8.38 10.14 4.73
C ALA A 12 7.97 9.03 3.74
N PHE A 13 7.65 7.82 4.24
CA PHE A 13 7.53 6.64 3.37
C PHE A 13 6.10 6.14 3.15
N LEU A 14 5.24 6.23 4.16
CA LEU A 14 3.89 5.66 4.09
C LEU A 14 2.97 6.35 3.07
N PRO A 15 2.98 7.69 2.89
CA PRO A 15 2.06 8.35 1.96
C PRO A 15 2.15 7.78 0.53
N ALA A 16 3.36 7.61 0.00
CA ALA A 16 3.56 7.07 -1.35
C ALA A 16 3.09 5.61 -1.49
N LEU A 17 3.23 4.79 -0.44
CA LEU A 17 2.71 3.42 -0.44
C LEU A 17 1.18 3.41 -0.35
N GLN A 18 0.59 4.34 0.41
CA GLN A 18 -0.86 4.49 0.51
C GLN A 18 -1.47 4.91 -0.83
N ASP A 19 -0.84 5.83 -1.54
CA ASP A 19 -1.24 6.24 -2.89
C ASP A 19 -1.17 5.09 -3.90
N SER A 20 -0.21 4.17 -3.72
CA SER A 20 -0.13 2.94 -4.55
C SER A 20 -1.15 1.87 -4.13
N GLY A 21 -1.84 2.05 -3.00
CA GLY A 21 -2.91 1.18 -2.52
C GLY A 21 -2.55 0.28 -1.33
N TRP A 22 -1.38 0.44 -0.72
CA TRP A 22 -1.11 -0.18 0.58
C TRP A 22 -1.94 0.46 1.69
N ARG A 23 -2.27 -0.31 2.71
CA ARG A 23 -2.96 0.15 3.91
C ARG A 23 -2.09 -0.08 5.12
N VAL A 24 -2.07 0.90 6.02
CA VAL A 24 -1.49 0.76 7.34
C VAL A 24 -2.57 0.17 8.25
N LEU A 25 -2.25 -0.95 8.90
CA LEU A 25 -3.03 -1.54 9.98
C LEU A 25 -2.31 -1.17 11.27
N SER A 26 -3.01 -0.63 12.27
CA SER A 26 -2.40 -0.12 13.51
C SER A 26 -2.36 -1.14 14.64
N GLU A 27 -3.18 -2.18 14.58
CA GLU A 27 -3.33 -3.18 15.67
C GLU A 27 -3.53 -4.58 15.08
N PRO A 28 -2.45 -5.33 14.78
CA PRO A 28 -1.02 -4.95 14.93
C PRO A 28 -0.50 -4.03 13.80
N ASP A 29 0.64 -3.37 14.05
CA ASP A 29 1.32 -2.45 13.11
C ASP A 29 1.89 -3.17 11.87
N ARG A 30 1.19 -3.03 10.74
CA ARG A 30 1.45 -3.79 9.50
C ARG A 30 1.09 -2.99 8.25
N LEU A 31 1.61 -3.43 7.11
CA LEU A 31 1.23 -2.96 5.79
C LEU A 31 0.48 -4.06 5.06
N GLN A 32 -0.68 -3.75 4.47
CA GLN A 32 -1.47 -4.71 3.72
C GLN A 32 -1.82 -4.18 2.33
N LYS A 33 -1.69 -5.03 1.30
CA LYS A 33 -2.20 -4.75 -0.04
C LYS A 33 -2.75 -6.02 -0.67
N ILE A 34 -3.86 -5.85 -1.39
CA ILE A 34 -4.54 -6.94 -2.07
C ILE A 34 -4.56 -6.68 -3.56
N TRP A 35 -4.00 -7.60 -4.33
CA TRP A 35 -4.04 -7.57 -5.78
C TRP A 35 -5.03 -8.59 -6.31
N LYS A 36 -5.76 -8.18 -7.36
CA LYS A 36 -6.58 -9.05 -8.20
C LYS A 36 -6.03 -9.05 -9.63
N PHE A 37 -5.60 -10.21 -10.08
CA PHE A 37 -5.01 -10.45 -11.39
C PHE A 37 -6.05 -10.97 -12.40
N SER A 38 -5.66 -11.11 -13.66
CA SER A 38 -6.56 -11.61 -14.72
C SER A 38 -6.95 -13.09 -14.51
N GLY A 39 -6.03 -13.87 -13.92
CA GLY A 39 -6.21 -15.29 -13.64
C GLY A 39 -5.12 -15.81 -12.69
N PHE A 40 -5.16 -17.12 -12.42
CA PHE A 40 -4.21 -17.77 -11.51
C PHE A 40 -2.76 -17.69 -12.00
N ALA A 41 -2.52 -17.82 -13.31
CA ALA A 41 -1.16 -17.79 -13.87
C ALA A 41 -0.44 -16.45 -13.61
N ASP A 42 -1.15 -15.33 -13.76
CA ASP A 42 -0.62 -13.99 -13.46
C ASP A 42 -0.38 -13.83 -11.96
N ALA A 43 -1.32 -14.26 -11.11
CA ALA A 43 -1.17 -14.21 -9.66
C ALA A 43 0.07 -15.02 -9.21
N TRP A 44 0.25 -16.22 -9.73
CA TRP A 44 1.40 -17.06 -9.40
C TRP A 44 2.71 -16.47 -9.94
N SER A 45 2.67 -15.84 -11.11
CA SER A 45 3.83 -15.15 -11.69
C SER A 45 4.26 -13.97 -10.80
N PHE A 46 3.31 -13.16 -10.33
CA PHE A 46 3.56 -12.12 -9.34
C PHE A 46 4.20 -12.71 -8.07
N MET A 47 3.61 -13.76 -7.49
CA MET A 47 4.13 -14.40 -6.28
C MET A 47 5.54 -14.97 -6.47
N SER A 48 5.84 -15.52 -7.64
CA SER A 48 7.17 -16.06 -7.96
C SER A 48 8.23 -14.96 -8.00
N HIS A 49 7.92 -13.81 -8.61
CA HIS A 49 8.80 -12.64 -8.59
C HIS A 49 8.96 -12.07 -7.18
N ALA A 50 7.85 -11.92 -6.45
CA ALA A 50 7.84 -11.43 -5.08
C ALA A 50 8.67 -12.32 -4.13
N ALA A 51 8.62 -13.65 -4.29
CA ALA A 51 9.43 -14.59 -3.51
C ALA A 51 10.94 -14.39 -3.72
N LEU A 52 11.38 -14.11 -4.96
CA LEU A 52 12.79 -13.82 -5.25
C LEU A 52 13.25 -12.50 -4.61
N CYS A 53 12.38 -11.48 -4.60
CA CYS A 53 12.66 -10.22 -3.91
C CYS A 53 12.78 -10.43 -2.40
N ALA A 54 11.82 -11.14 -1.81
CA ALA A 54 11.81 -11.47 -0.38
C ALA A 54 13.08 -12.21 0.04
N GLU A 55 13.47 -13.24 -0.72
CA GLU A 55 14.66 -14.03 -0.42
C GLU A 55 15.96 -13.24 -0.55
N LYS A 56 16.07 -12.39 -1.57
CA LYS A 56 17.24 -11.50 -1.73
C LYS A 56 17.39 -10.55 -0.53
N MET A 57 16.27 -10.17 0.10
CA MET A 57 16.23 -9.24 1.23
C MET A 57 16.31 -9.94 2.59
N ASP A 58 16.25 -11.28 2.64
CA ASP A 58 16.06 -12.06 3.87
C ASP A 58 14.89 -11.53 4.73
N HIS A 59 13.80 -11.16 4.05
CA HIS A 59 12.60 -10.60 4.67
C HIS A 59 11.36 -11.11 3.94
N HIS A 60 10.53 -11.90 4.62
CA HIS A 60 9.44 -12.64 3.99
C HIS A 60 8.07 -12.03 4.31
N PRO A 61 7.12 -12.03 3.35
CA PRO A 61 5.76 -11.58 3.60
C PRO A 61 4.92 -12.65 4.32
N ASP A 62 3.88 -12.20 5.03
CA ASP A 62 2.70 -13.03 5.29
C ASP A 62 1.73 -12.86 4.11
N TRP A 63 1.33 -13.94 3.43
CA TRP A 63 0.36 -13.80 2.33
C TRP A 63 -0.65 -14.95 2.25
N SER A 64 -1.72 -14.71 1.50
CA SER A 64 -2.64 -15.75 1.05
C SER A 64 -2.96 -15.57 -0.42
N ASN A 65 -3.22 -16.68 -1.12
CA ASN A 65 -3.66 -16.68 -2.51
C ASN A 65 -4.95 -17.48 -2.67
N CYS A 66 -5.92 -16.90 -3.36
CA CYS A 66 -7.15 -17.55 -3.78
C CYS A 66 -7.37 -17.26 -5.27
N TYR A 67 -7.06 -18.25 -6.12
CA TYR A 67 -7.10 -18.13 -7.57
C TYR A 67 -6.32 -16.89 -8.06
N ASN A 68 -7.01 -15.85 -8.52
CA ASN A 68 -6.41 -14.63 -9.06
C ASN A 68 -6.27 -13.51 -8.03
N THR A 69 -6.50 -13.78 -6.74
CA THR A 69 -6.38 -12.78 -5.68
C THR A 69 -5.21 -13.13 -4.77
N VAL A 70 -4.35 -12.15 -4.48
CA VAL A 70 -3.22 -12.27 -3.56
C VAL A 70 -3.36 -11.17 -2.51
N ASP A 71 -3.47 -11.57 -1.25
CA ASP A 71 -3.50 -10.67 -0.09
C ASP A 71 -2.14 -10.77 0.61
N VAL A 72 -1.39 -9.67 0.63
CA VAL A 72 -0.07 -9.58 1.25
C VAL A 72 -0.14 -8.68 2.45
N THR A 73 0.44 -9.14 3.55
CA THR A 73 0.67 -8.42 4.78
C THR A 73 2.17 -8.43 5.10
N LEU A 74 2.73 -7.26 5.39
CA LEU A 74 4.14 -7.06 5.75
C LEU A 74 4.26 -6.53 7.18
N SER A 75 5.20 -7.08 7.92
CA SER A 75 5.60 -6.64 9.25
C SER A 75 6.94 -7.27 9.59
N THR A 76 7.75 -6.58 10.39
CA THR A 76 9.02 -7.11 10.87
C THR A 76 8.83 -7.76 12.23
N HIS A 77 8.84 -9.11 12.26
CA HIS A 77 8.61 -9.88 13.49
C HIS A 77 9.58 -9.53 14.63
N SER A 78 10.86 -9.30 14.32
CA SER A 78 11.89 -9.05 15.33
C SER A 78 11.73 -7.73 16.08
N CYS A 79 10.98 -6.77 15.52
CA CYS A 79 10.62 -5.52 16.17
C CYS A 79 9.11 -5.36 16.39
N GLU A 80 8.33 -6.43 16.18
CA GLU A 80 6.88 -6.47 16.39
C GLU A 80 6.15 -5.26 15.75
N GLY A 81 6.49 -4.90 14.51
CA GLY A 81 5.91 -3.74 13.82
C GLY A 81 6.57 -3.44 12.49
N LEU A 82 6.21 -2.31 11.88
CA LEU A 82 6.80 -1.88 10.62
C LEU A 82 8.25 -1.42 10.80
N SER A 83 9.11 -1.88 9.92
CA SER A 83 10.49 -1.39 9.76
C SER A 83 10.77 -0.95 8.32
N ILE A 84 11.99 -0.49 8.08
CA ILE A 84 12.44 -0.14 6.72
C ILE A 84 12.38 -1.34 5.75
N LEU A 85 12.54 -2.57 6.25
CA LEU A 85 12.48 -3.78 5.42
C LEU A 85 11.09 -3.98 4.82
N ASP A 86 10.03 -3.64 5.57
CA ASP A 86 8.65 -3.71 5.09
C ASP A 86 8.39 -2.66 3.99
N ILE A 87 8.97 -1.46 4.13
CA ILE A 87 8.89 -0.39 3.12
C ILE A 87 9.58 -0.80 1.83
N GLU A 88 10.79 -1.35 1.93
CA GLU A 88 11.57 -1.77 0.77
C GLU A 88 10.92 -2.95 0.05
N LEU A 89 10.39 -3.92 0.80
CA LEU A 89 9.74 -5.09 0.22
C LEU A 89 8.40 -4.71 -0.44
N ALA A 90 7.64 -3.80 0.16
CA ALA A 90 6.43 -3.24 -0.43
C ALA A 90 6.71 -2.59 -1.79
N ARG A 91 7.77 -1.77 -1.88
CA ARG A 91 8.21 -1.14 -3.13
C ARG A 91 8.67 -2.18 -4.16
N ALA A 92 9.37 -3.22 -3.72
CA ALA A 92 9.81 -4.30 -4.61
C ALA A 92 8.61 -5.04 -5.23
N PHE A 93 7.54 -5.27 -4.46
CA PHE A 93 6.33 -5.92 -4.96
C PHE A 93 5.57 -5.01 -5.94
N ASP A 94 5.49 -3.71 -5.66
CA ASP A 94 4.90 -2.72 -6.56
C ASP A 94 5.65 -2.57 -7.89
N ALA A 95 6.96 -2.83 -7.88
CA ALA A 95 7.82 -2.76 -9.07
C ALA A 95 7.78 -4.03 -9.95
N THR A 96 6.99 -5.05 -9.57
CA THR A 96 6.86 -6.26 -10.40
C THR A 96 6.20 -5.92 -11.75
N PRO A 97 6.61 -6.58 -12.85
CA PRO A 97 6.08 -6.28 -14.19
C PRO A 97 4.69 -6.89 -14.45
N ILE A 98 4.08 -7.54 -13.45
CA ILE A 98 2.83 -8.30 -13.60
C ILE A 98 1.65 -7.39 -13.24
N PRO A 99 0.78 -7.03 -14.19
CA PRO A 99 -0.30 -6.10 -13.92
C PRO A 99 -1.39 -6.74 -13.05
N GLY A 100 -1.63 -6.17 -11.87
CA GLY A 100 -2.72 -6.51 -10.97
C GLY A 100 -3.55 -5.27 -10.61
N LYS A 101 -4.85 -5.44 -10.43
CA LYS A 101 -5.72 -4.38 -9.91
C LYS A 101 -5.67 -4.40 -8.39
N VAL A 102 -5.46 -3.25 -7.76
CA VAL A 102 -5.61 -3.13 -6.31
C VAL A 102 -7.08 -3.22 -5.94
N ILE A 103 -7.41 -4.08 -4.98
CA ILE A 103 -8.76 -4.22 -4.45
C ILE A 103 -8.78 -4.01 -2.94
N ARG A 104 -9.98 -3.70 -2.41
CA ARG A 104 -10.21 -3.59 -0.96
C ARG A 104 -11.06 -4.79 -0.50
N PRO A 105 -10.81 -5.34 0.70
CA PRO A 105 -11.70 -6.34 1.27
C PRO A 105 -13.08 -5.70 1.50
N ALA A 106 -14.13 -6.49 1.30
CA ALA A 106 -15.49 -6.03 1.53
C ALA A 106 -15.68 -5.64 3.00
N GLY A 107 -16.18 -4.43 3.25
CA GLY A 107 -16.49 -3.95 4.60
C GLY A 107 -15.48 -2.99 5.24
N GLN A 108 -14.34 -2.71 4.62
CA GLN A 108 -13.46 -1.60 5.00
C GLN A 108 -13.67 -0.42 4.05
N ALA A 109 -14.27 0.68 4.55
CA ALA A 109 -14.40 1.92 3.79
C ALA A 109 -13.02 2.44 3.33
N ALA A 110 -12.96 2.99 2.12
CA ALA A 110 -11.78 3.73 1.68
C ALA A 110 -11.53 4.91 2.63
N ALA A 111 -10.26 5.24 2.88
CA ALA A 111 -9.95 6.58 3.38
C ALA A 111 -10.59 7.60 2.43
N PRO A 112 -11.18 8.69 2.93
CA PRO A 112 -11.86 9.65 2.08
C PRO A 112 -10.88 10.14 1.01
N ASP A 113 -11.30 10.04 -0.26
CA ASP A 113 -10.61 10.68 -1.38
C ASP A 113 -10.42 12.14 -0.98
N THR A 114 -9.17 12.55 -0.74
CA THR A 114 -8.86 13.97 -0.64
C THR A 114 -8.95 14.52 -2.06
N GLN A 115 -10.15 14.93 -2.46
CA GLN A 115 -10.27 15.83 -3.60
C GLN A 115 -9.41 17.07 -3.30
N PRO A 116 -8.58 17.53 -4.26
CA PRO A 116 -7.95 18.83 -4.12
C PRO A 116 -9.07 19.87 -3.95
N GLY A 117 -8.97 20.63 -2.86
CA GLY A 117 -9.97 21.60 -2.45
C GLY A 117 -10.38 22.50 -3.60
N ASN A 118 -11.69 22.54 -3.86
CA ASN A 118 -12.24 23.59 -4.71
C ASN A 118 -12.05 24.90 -3.94
N SER A 119 -11.17 25.75 -4.44
CA SER A 119 -10.98 27.09 -3.91
C SER A 119 -12.29 27.87 -4.07
N ASP A 120 -12.92 28.23 -2.97
CA ASP A 120 -13.90 29.31 -2.92
C ASP A 120 -13.21 30.60 -3.37
N ALA A 121 -13.21 30.84 -4.68
CA ALA A 121 -13.00 32.16 -5.23
C ALA A 121 -14.31 32.94 -5.04
N PRO A 122 -14.32 34.07 -4.32
CA PRO A 122 -15.52 34.88 -4.22
C PRO A 122 -15.88 35.44 -5.60
N ASP A 123 -17.12 35.18 -5.99
CA ASP A 123 -17.79 35.74 -7.16
C ASP A 123 -17.87 37.27 -7.01
N LEU A 124 -17.09 37.99 -7.82
CA LEU A 124 -17.18 39.44 -7.96
C LEU A 124 -17.98 39.75 -9.22
N SER A 125 -19.28 39.52 -9.15
CA SER A 125 -20.24 40.07 -10.11
C SER A 125 -21.53 40.48 -9.40
N ASP A 126 -21.53 41.71 -8.88
CA ASP A 126 -22.68 42.63 -8.95
C ASP A 126 -22.40 43.85 -8.07
N ASP A 127 -21.99 44.95 -8.70
CA ASP A 127 -22.23 46.31 -8.22
C ASP A 127 -22.01 47.29 -9.39
N PHE A 128 -22.97 47.29 -10.31
CA PHE A 128 -23.22 48.37 -11.24
C PHE A 128 -24.72 48.57 -11.31
N LEU A 129 -25.26 49.50 -10.51
CA LEU A 129 -26.37 50.39 -10.85
C LEU A 129 -26.66 51.32 -9.65
N ASP A 130 -26.05 52.51 -9.69
CA ASP A 130 -26.71 53.80 -9.43
C ASP A 130 -25.96 54.90 -10.23
#